data_AF-D6GPQ1-F1
#
_entry.id   AF-D6GPQ1-F1
#
_cell.length_a   1.000
_cell.length_b   1.000
_cell.length_c   1.000
_cell.angle_alpha   90.00
_cell.angle_beta   90.00
_cell.angle_gamma   90.00
#
_symmetry.space_group_name_H-M   'P 1'
#
loop_
_entity.id
_entity.type
_entity.pdbx_description
1 polymer ?
#
loop_
_entity_poly.entity_id
_entity_poly.type
_entity_poly.pdbx_seq_one_letter_code
_entity_poly.pdbx_strand_id
1 'polypeptide(L)'
;MKTLENLNRFLNIVVAGLFGSFVGQSIFNYIDYRRMPDIYAMRSAPWYDYYALPSFIIFGVVVSISLIVKSIILILKRRKQKSR
;
A
#
# COMPACT_ATOMS: atom_id res chain seq x y z
N MET A 1 7.55 26.15 -3.31
CA MET A 1 6.94 25.45 -2.16
C MET A 1 5.64 24.75 -2.55
N LYS A 2 4.74 25.39 -3.32
CA LYS A 2 3.48 24.80 -3.81
C LYS A 2 3.61 23.44 -4.51
N THR A 3 4.64 23.22 -5.34
CA THR A 3 4.87 21.95 -6.04
C THR A 3 5.10 20.76 -5.11
N LEU A 4 5.83 20.98 -4.00
CA LEU A 4 6.14 19.94 -3.00
C LEU A 4 4.91 19.55 -2.19
N GLU A 5 4.03 20.52 -1.94
CA GLU A 5 2.80 20.33 -1.19
C GLU A 5 1.73 19.61 -2.02
N ASN A 6 1.63 19.95 -3.31
CA ASN A 6 0.79 19.23 -4.27
C ASN A 6 1.24 17.77 -4.44
N LEU A 7 2.55 17.53 -4.52
CA LEU A 7 3.09 16.16 -4.59
C LEU A 7 2.77 15.38 -3.32
N ASN A 8 2.91 15.99 -2.14
CA ASN A 8 2.58 15.33 -0.87
C ASN A 8 1.08 14.99 -0.79
N ARG A 9 0.20 15.89 -1.25
CA ARG A 9 -1.25 15.64 -1.30
C ARG A 9 -1.59 14.51 -2.28
N PHE A 10 -0.99 14.52 -3.47
CA PHE A 10 -1.15 13.47 -4.48
C PHE A 10 -0.73 12.09 -3.93
N LEU A 11 0.47 12.01 -3.33
CA LEU A 11 0.96 10.78 -2.71
C LEU A 11 0.02 10.29 -1.61
N ASN A 12 -0.54 11.18 -0.80
CA ASN A 12 -1.49 10.80 0.25
C ASN A 12 -2.78 10.19 -0.32
N ILE A 13 -3.30 10.75 -1.42
CA ILE A 13 -4.50 10.22 -2.10
C ILE A 13 -4.19 8.84 -2.70
N VAL A 14 -3.03 8.67 -3.34
CA VAL A 14 -2.60 7.38 -3.89
C VAL A 14 -2.49 6.32 -2.79
N VAL A 15 -1.83 6.64 -1.68
CA VAL A 15 -1.71 5.72 -0.54
C VAL A 15 -3.07 5.36 0.04
N ALA A 16 -3.96 6.33 0.22
CA ALA A 16 -5.31 6.08 0.75
C ALA A 16 -6.16 5.20 -0.18
N GLY A 17 -6.10 5.44 -1.50
CA GLY A 17 -6.81 4.63 -2.49
C GLY A 17 -6.29 3.19 -2.55
N LEU A 18 -4.96 3.01 -2.51
CA LEU A 18 -4.35 1.68 -2.48
C LEU A 18 -4.62 0.94 -1.18
N PHE A 19 -4.67 1.65 -0.04
CA PHE A 19 -5.08 1.07 1.23
C PHE A 19 -6.52 0.56 1.18
N GLY A 20 -7.44 1.36 0.64
CA GLY A 20 -8.84 0.95 0.47
C GLY A 20 -8.98 -0.28 -0.43
N SER A 21 -8.26 -0.31 -1.56
CA SER A 21 -8.22 -1.46 -2.47
C SER A 21 -7.70 -2.72 -1.77
N PHE A 22 -6.60 -2.61 -1.01
CA PHE A 22 -6.01 -3.73 -0.27
C PHE A 22 -6.97 -4.30 0.79
N VAL A 23 -7.62 -3.43 1.56
CA VAL A 23 -8.59 -3.83 2.59
C VAL A 23 -9.81 -4.49 1.94
N GLY A 24 -10.34 -3.90 0.86
CA GLY A 24 -11.48 -4.45 0.13
C GLY A 24 -11.20 -5.84 -0.44
N GLN A 25 -10.04 -6.02 -1.07
CA GLN A 25 -9.64 -7.31 -1.64
C GLN A 25 -9.43 -8.37 -0.54
N SER A 26 -8.86 -7.97 0.60
CA SER A 26 -8.65 -8.88 1.74
C SER A 26 -9.98 -9.36 2.34
N ILE A 27 -10.95 -8.46 2.51
CA ILE A 27 -12.31 -8.82 2.99
C ILE A 27 -13.02 -9.71 1.99
N PHE A 28 -12.96 -9.38 0.69
CA PHE A 28 -13.57 -10.16 -0.37
C PHE A 28 -13.01 -11.59 -0.40
N ASN A 29 -11.69 -11.74 -0.39
CA ASN A 29 -11.03 -13.05 -0.40
C ASN A 29 -11.39 -13.89 0.84
N TYR A 30 -11.54 -13.25 2.01
CA TYR A 30 -11.96 -13.95 3.23
C TYR A 30 -13.40 -14.47 3.13
N ILE A 31 -14.32 -13.65 2.60
CA ILE A 31 -15.71 -14.04 2.40
C ILE A 31 -15.80 -15.19 1.38
N ASP A 32 -15.05 -15.08 0.28
CA ASP A 32 -15.01 -16.09 -0.77
C ASP A 32 -14.46 -17.43 -0.26
N TYR A 33 -13.37 -17.40 0.50
CA TYR A 33 -12.81 -18.58 1.17
C TYR A 33 -13.84 -19.28 2.07
N ARG A 34 -14.61 -18.51 2.86
CA ARG A 34 -15.66 -19.08 3.72
C ARG A 34 -16.82 -19.71 2.94
N ARG A 35 -17.11 -19.23 1.72
CA ARG A 35 -18.22 -19.74 0.91
C ARG A 35 -17.87 -21.06 0.22
N MET A 36 -16.61 -21.24 -0.17
CA MET A 36 -16.18 -22.38 -0.98
C MET A 36 -14.87 -22.99 -0.46
N PRO A 37 -14.81 -23.45 0.80
CA PRO A 37 -13.58 -23.96 1.41
C PRO A 37 -13.00 -25.16 0.66
N ASP A 38 -13.86 -25.97 0.03
CA ASP A 38 -13.48 -27.21 -0.65
C ASP A 38 -12.60 -26.96 -1.88
N ILE A 39 -12.84 -25.86 -2.61
CA ILE A 39 -12.06 -25.46 -3.80
C ILE A 39 -10.64 -25.04 -3.39
N TYR A 40 -10.52 -24.41 -2.23
CA TYR A 40 -9.23 -24.00 -1.67
C TYR A 40 -8.50 -25.18 -1.02
N ALA A 41 -9.21 -26.16 -0.46
CA ALA A 41 -8.64 -27.39 0.08
C ALA A 41 -8.06 -28.32 -1.00
N MET A 42 -8.58 -28.24 -2.24
CA MET A 42 -8.02 -28.96 -3.39
C MET A 42 -6.70 -28.39 -3.91
N ARG A 43 -6.32 -27.15 -3.54
CA ARG A 43 -5.08 -26.53 -4.01
C ARG A 43 -3.92 -26.90 -3.10
N SER A 44 -2.79 -27.29 -3.71
CA SER A 44 -1.57 -27.69 -2.99
C SER A 44 -0.92 -26.55 -2.19
N ALA A 45 -1.20 -25.29 -2.55
CA ALA A 45 -0.72 -24.12 -1.82
C ALA A 45 -1.91 -23.37 -1.19
N PRO A 46 -1.72 -22.79 0.02
CA PRO A 46 -2.77 -22.05 0.70
C PRO A 46 -3.36 -20.91 -0.15
N TRP A 47 -4.65 -20.62 0.05
CA TRP A 47 -5.39 -19.58 -0.68
C TRP A 47 -4.74 -18.18 -0.56
N TYR A 48 -4.06 -17.92 0.55
CA TYR A 48 -3.41 -16.64 0.80
C TYR A 48 -2.14 -16.44 -0.04
N ASP A 49 -1.48 -17.50 -0.54
CA ASP A 49 -0.27 -17.40 -1.37
C ASP A 49 -0.55 -16.79 -2.73
N TYR A 50 -1.72 -17.07 -3.31
CA TYR A 50 -2.06 -16.63 -4.65
C TYR A 50 -2.56 -15.19 -4.72
N TYR A 51 -3.18 -14.71 -3.63
CA TYR A 51 -3.90 -13.43 -3.65
C TYR A 51 -3.48 -12.48 -2.53
N ALA A 52 -3.42 -12.96 -1.29
CA ALA A 52 -3.15 -12.09 -0.14
C ALA A 52 -1.68 -11.69 -0.05
N LEU A 53 -0.75 -12.64 -0.26
CA LEU A 53 0.69 -12.42 -0.21
C LEU A 53 1.18 -11.44 -1.28
N PRO A 54 0.86 -11.61 -2.57
CA PRO A 54 1.26 -10.66 -3.61
C PRO A 54 0.68 -9.26 -3.37
N SER A 55 -0.60 -9.18 -2.98
CA SER A 55 -1.23 -7.90 -2.65
C SER A 55 -0.61 -7.23 -1.44
N PHE A 56 -0.22 -7.98 -0.41
CA PHE A 56 0.47 -7.45 0.76
C PHE A 56 1.87 -6.96 0.41
N ILE A 57 2.61 -7.69 -0.41
CA ILE A 57 3.93 -7.28 -0.90
C ILE A 57 3.83 -5.98 -1.70
N ILE A 58 2.91 -5.91 -2.67
CA ILE A 58 2.70 -4.71 -3.49
C ILE A 58 2.30 -3.52 -2.60
N PHE A 59 1.35 -3.74 -1.68
CA PHE A 59 0.93 -2.71 -0.73
C PHE A 59 2.11 -2.21 0.13
N GLY A 60 2.90 -3.12 0.68
CA GLY A 60 4.09 -2.81 1.48
C GLY A 60 5.15 -2.03 0.69
N VAL A 61 5.40 -2.41 -0.57
CA VAL A 61 6.33 -1.70 -1.45
C VAL A 61 5.85 -0.27 -1.71
N VAL A 62 4.57 -0.07 -2.04
CA VAL A 62 4.04 1.27 -2.34
C VAL A 62 4.04 2.17 -1.09
N VAL A 63 3.68 1.64 0.07
CA VAL A 63 3.77 2.39 1.34
C VAL A 63 5.22 2.76 1.64
N SER A 64 6.16 1.83 1.47
CA SER A 64 7.59 2.07 1.72
C SER A 64 8.14 3.17 0.81
N ILE A 65 7.85 3.12 -0.50
CA ILE A 65 8.24 4.17 -1.46
C ILE A 65 7.65 5.52 -1.03
N SER A 66 6.37 5.55 -0.65
CA SER A 66 5.68 6.78 -0.23
C SER A 66 6.31 7.40 1.02
N LEU A 67 6.72 6.59 1.99
CA LEU A 67 7.42 7.03 3.20
C LEU A 67 8.83 7.55 2.90
N ILE A 68 9.57 6.88 2.01
CA ILE A 68 10.90 7.33 1.57
C ILE A 68 10.79 8.71 0.91
N VAL A 69 9.84 8.88 -0.02
CA VAL A 69 9.63 10.17 -0.71
C VAL A 69 9.26 11.28 0.29
N LYS A 70 8.35 11.03 1.24
CA LYS A 70 8.03 11.99 2.31
C LYS A 70 9.26 12.34 3.16
N SER A 71 10.08 11.36 3.49
CA SER A 71 11.30 11.54 4.29
C SER A 71 12.32 12.42 3.55
N ILE A 72 12.55 12.18 2.26
CA ILE A 72 13.42 13.01 1.41
C ILE A 72 12.91 14.45 1.37
N ILE A 73 11.60 14.65 1.15
CA ILE A 73 10.96 15.96 1.13
C ILE A 73 11.19 16.72 2.45
N LEU A 74 11.03 16.03 3.59
CA LEU A 74 11.26 16.61 4.92
C LEU A 74 12.73 17.00 5.12
N ILE A 75 13.67 16.15 4.72
CA ILE A 75 15.11 16.43 4.81
C ILE A 75 15.49 17.64 3.96
N LEU A 76 14.99 17.73 2.72
CA LEU A 76 15.26 18.85 1.83
C LEU A 76 14.69 20.17 2.39
N LYS A 77 13.48 20.15 2.97
CA LYS A 77 12.91 21.31 3.68
C LYS A 77 13.79 21.74 4.86
N ARG A 78 14.23 20.80 5.71
CA ARG A 78 15.11 21.08 6.86
C ARG A 78 16.45 21.69 6.42
N ARG A 79 17.08 21.14 5.38
CA ARG A 79 18.34 21.68 4.84
C ARG A 79 18.18 23.11 4.33
N LYS A 80 17.07 23.40 3.63
CA LYS A 80 16.79 24.75 3.11
C LYS A 80 16.53 25.78 4.22
N GLN A 81 15.97 25.35 5.36
CA GLN A 81 15.77 26.25 6.50
C GLN A 81 17.05 26.51 7.30
N LYS A 82 17.96 25.53 7.41
CA LYS A 82 19.25 25.68 8.10
C LYS A 82 20.27 26.56 7.34
N SER A 83 20.08 26.74 6.04
CA SER A 83 20.95 27.56 5.17
C SER A 83 20.51 29.03 5.07
N ARG A 84 19.42 29.42 5.74
CA ARG A 84 18.94 30.80 5.88
C ARG A 84 19.17 31.27 7.30
#